data_AF-A0A944Z9D7-F1
#
_entry.id   AF-A0A944Z9D7-F1
#
_cell.length_a   1.000
_cell.length_b   1.000
_cell.length_c   1.000
_cell.angle_alpha   90.00
_cell.angle_beta   90.00
_cell.angle_gamma   90.00
#
_symmetry.space_group_name_H-M   'P 1'
#
loop_
_entity.id
_entity.type
_entity.pdbx_description
1 polymer ?
#
loop_
_entity_poly.entity_id
_entity_poly.type
_entity_poly.pdbx_seq_one_letter_code
_entity_poly.pdbx_strand_id
1 'polypeptide(L)'
;MAEYRINKAKQKLDDGGVISIVNGVNDGDTAEIFGNLGFDAILAEGEHGPISWDVIGDISRACDLWDMSSVVRVHRNDPALVTRALDRGANGIMVPHVNTREEAELVARSSKYGPDGNRGAFGGRRALGISDYHRKANENTLVTILLEDIIAIRNMKEIVKADGIDVFYVAPGDLAQSMGHTGDIAHPEVLQAVEDGLGVIMDSGRVAGTLVNDDTVEDYIAKGVRCVGLAWQPWLNAGATAFLGKMGG
;
A
#
# COMPACT_ATOMS: atom_id res chain seq x y z
N MET A 1 27.64 7.42 -12.52
CA MET A 1 26.68 6.33 -12.25
C MET A 1 25.48 6.95 -11.55
N ALA A 2 24.27 6.42 -11.75
CA ALA A 2 23.09 6.95 -11.07
C ALA A 2 23.09 6.50 -9.60
N GLU A 3 22.49 7.29 -8.71
CA GLU A 3 22.32 6.95 -7.30
C GLU A 3 21.01 6.20 -7.06
N TYR A 4 21.01 5.31 -6.07
CA TYR A 4 19.80 4.56 -5.73
C TYR A 4 18.80 5.48 -5.02
N ARG A 5 17.56 5.52 -5.51
CA ARG A 5 16.46 6.26 -4.87
C ARG A 5 15.85 5.44 -3.74
N ILE A 6 16.11 5.87 -2.50
CA ILE A 6 15.55 5.26 -1.28
C ILE A 6 14.03 5.39 -1.28
N ASN A 7 13.32 4.36 -0.82
CA ASN A 7 11.89 4.45 -0.59
C ASN A 7 11.62 5.28 0.68
N LYS A 8 11.19 6.53 0.51
CA LYS A 8 10.98 7.47 1.61
C LYS A 8 9.87 7.06 2.55
N ALA A 9 8.79 6.44 2.04
CA ALA A 9 7.72 5.94 2.90
C ALA A 9 8.21 4.81 3.80
N LYS A 10 8.96 3.84 3.24
CA LYS A 10 9.57 2.77 4.03
C LYS A 10 10.52 3.31 5.10
N GLN A 11 11.44 4.20 4.70
CA GLN A 11 12.38 4.83 5.64
C GLN A 11 11.63 5.54 6.78
N LYS A 12 10.57 6.30 6.47
CA LYS A 12 9.77 6.99 7.48
C LYS A 12 9.09 6.03 8.45
N LEU A 13 8.60 4.87 7.98
CA LEU A 13 8.05 3.82 8.84
C LEU A 13 9.11 3.18 9.74
N ASP A 14 10.30 2.89 9.18
CA ASP A 14 11.45 2.31 9.90
C ASP A 14 11.93 3.27 11.00
N ASP A 15 11.86 4.57 10.76
CA ASP A 15 12.18 5.63 11.72
C ASP A 15 11.05 5.87 12.77
N GLY A 16 9.98 5.08 12.74
CA GLY A 16 8.86 5.17 13.69
C GLY A 16 7.77 6.17 13.31
N GLY A 17 7.86 6.80 12.14
CA GLY A 17 6.90 7.78 11.66
C GLY A 17 5.60 7.19 11.10
N VAL A 18 4.69 8.09 10.70
CA VAL A 18 3.41 7.78 10.04
C VAL A 18 3.52 8.14 8.55
N ILE A 19 3.08 7.24 7.66
CA ILE A 19 2.99 7.49 6.21
C ILE A 19 1.54 7.66 5.76
N SER A 20 1.33 8.54 4.78
CA SER A 20 0.10 8.63 4.00
C SER A 20 0.22 7.86 2.68
N ILE A 21 -0.81 7.10 2.31
CA ILE A 21 -0.92 6.46 0.99
C ILE A 21 -2.20 6.93 0.29
N VAL A 22 -2.06 7.64 -0.83
CA VAL A 22 -3.22 8.08 -1.63
C VAL A 22 -3.68 6.94 -2.53
N ASN A 23 -4.92 6.48 -2.32
CA ASN A 23 -5.48 5.31 -3.01
C ASN A 23 -6.20 5.66 -4.31
N GLY A 24 -6.06 4.80 -5.32
CA GLY A 24 -6.78 4.95 -6.59
C GLY A 24 -6.16 5.96 -7.55
N VAL A 25 -4.82 6.09 -7.54
CA VAL A 25 -4.07 6.91 -8.51
C VAL A 25 -3.77 6.07 -9.75
N ASN A 26 -4.26 6.50 -10.91
CA ASN A 26 -4.28 5.67 -12.12
C ASN A 26 -3.44 6.21 -13.28
N ASP A 27 -2.72 7.32 -13.09
CA ASP A 27 -1.88 7.98 -14.10
C ASP A 27 -0.77 8.82 -13.44
N GLY A 28 0.25 9.18 -14.23
CA GLY A 28 1.39 9.97 -13.77
C GLY A 28 1.02 11.40 -13.38
N ASP A 29 0.10 12.03 -14.10
CA ASP A 29 -0.32 13.42 -13.86
C ASP A 29 -0.91 13.58 -12.46
N THR A 30 -1.82 12.68 -12.08
CA THR A 30 -2.42 12.63 -10.74
C THR A 30 -1.36 12.35 -9.67
N ALA A 31 -0.38 11.49 -9.96
CA ALA A 31 0.72 11.25 -9.03
C ALA A 31 1.57 12.50 -8.80
N GLU A 32 1.85 13.33 -9.82
CA GLU A 32 2.58 14.58 -9.64
C GLU A 32 1.82 15.59 -8.76
N ILE A 33 0.49 15.66 -8.88
CA ILE A 33 -0.33 16.52 -8.00
C ILE A 33 -0.10 16.15 -6.54
N PHE A 34 -0.17 14.87 -6.19
CA PHE A 34 0.04 14.42 -4.80
C PHE A 34 1.50 14.51 -4.37
N GLY A 35 2.45 14.27 -5.27
CA GLY A 35 3.88 14.46 -5.01
C GLY A 35 4.20 15.90 -4.62
N ASN A 36 3.66 16.88 -5.36
CA ASN A 36 3.80 18.30 -5.04
C ASN A 36 3.17 18.70 -3.70
N LEU A 37 2.12 17.99 -3.26
CA LEU A 37 1.47 18.23 -1.97
C LEU A 37 2.21 17.58 -0.79
N GLY A 38 3.24 16.77 -1.05
CA GLY A 38 4.08 16.16 -0.01
C GLY A 38 3.52 14.86 0.58
N PHE A 39 2.65 14.15 -0.15
CA PHE A 39 2.23 12.80 0.27
C PHE A 39 3.40 11.82 0.21
N ASP A 40 3.46 10.89 1.17
CA ASP A 40 4.58 9.93 1.28
C ASP A 40 4.56 8.87 0.16
N ALA A 41 3.36 8.47 -0.26
CA ALA A 41 3.16 7.45 -1.28
C ALA A 41 1.82 7.59 -2.00
N ILE A 42 1.77 7.00 -3.20
CA ILE A 42 0.53 6.66 -3.91
C ILE A 42 0.36 5.15 -3.95
N LEU A 43 -0.88 4.71 -4.12
CA LEU A 43 -1.25 3.36 -4.50
C LEU A 43 -1.79 3.37 -5.93
N ALA A 44 -0.98 2.85 -6.84
CA ALA A 44 -1.40 2.51 -8.19
C ALA A 44 -2.32 1.29 -8.12
N GLU A 45 -3.58 1.49 -8.51
CA GLU A 45 -4.68 0.56 -8.26
C GLU A 45 -4.81 -0.48 -9.38
N GLY A 46 -4.12 -1.62 -9.23
CA GLY A 46 -4.07 -2.70 -10.23
C GLY A 46 -5.06 -3.84 -10.01
N GLU A 47 -5.91 -3.77 -8.98
CA GLU A 47 -6.91 -4.79 -8.66
C GLU A 47 -8.31 -4.41 -9.15
N HIS A 48 -8.75 -3.19 -8.82
CA HIS A 48 -10.05 -2.67 -9.24
C HIS A 48 -9.94 -1.53 -10.26
N GLY A 49 -8.74 -1.00 -10.44
CA GLY A 49 -8.48 0.17 -11.26
C GLY A 49 -8.14 -0.18 -12.71
N PRO A 50 -8.20 0.81 -13.60
CA PRO A 50 -7.99 0.61 -15.03
C PRO A 50 -6.51 0.56 -15.44
N ILE A 51 -5.56 0.49 -14.49
CA ILE A 51 -4.14 0.64 -14.83
C ILE A 51 -3.64 -0.56 -15.64
N SER A 52 -2.93 -0.26 -16.72
CA SER A 52 -2.15 -1.26 -17.46
C SER A 52 -0.71 -1.29 -16.95
N TRP A 53 0.03 -2.34 -17.31
CA TRP A 53 1.45 -2.45 -16.95
C TRP A 53 2.30 -1.30 -17.47
N ASP A 54 1.94 -0.70 -18.60
CA ASP A 54 2.69 0.40 -19.19
C ASP A 54 2.62 1.65 -18.33
N VAL A 55 1.43 1.93 -17.77
CA VAL A 55 1.15 3.09 -16.90
C VAL A 55 1.94 3.05 -15.58
N ILE A 56 2.20 1.87 -15.02
CA ILE A 56 3.00 1.74 -13.77
C ILE A 56 4.37 2.40 -13.89
N GLY A 57 5.00 2.28 -15.07
CA GLY A 57 6.30 2.89 -15.31
C GLY A 57 6.24 4.42 -15.41
N ASP A 58 5.11 4.96 -15.84
CA ASP A 58 4.85 6.40 -15.91
C ASP A 58 4.61 6.97 -14.50
N ILE A 59 3.69 6.37 -13.75
CA ILE A 59 3.46 6.67 -12.33
C ILE A 59 4.76 6.62 -11.52
N SER A 60 5.58 5.58 -11.72
CA SER A 60 6.88 5.47 -11.05
C SER A 60 7.82 6.64 -11.38
N ARG A 61 7.79 7.18 -12.60
CA ARG A 61 8.62 8.33 -12.98
C ARG A 61 8.11 9.60 -12.33
N ALA A 62 6.80 9.83 -12.35
CA ALA A 62 6.16 10.95 -11.66
C ALA A 62 6.53 10.95 -10.16
N CYS A 63 6.38 9.81 -9.48
CA CYS A 63 6.73 9.69 -8.07
C CYS A 63 8.22 9.98 -7.80
N ASP A 64 9.12 9.49 -8.66
CA ASP A 64 10.56 9.73 -8.54
C ASP A 64 10.95 11.22 -8.69
N LEU A 65 10.13 12.06 -9.37
CA LEU A 65 10.38 13.51 -9.49
C LEU A 65 10.12 14.26 -8.17
N TRP A 66 9.26 13.69 -7.32
CA TRP A 66 8.75 14.33 -6.10
C TRP A 66 9.21 13.61 -4.83
N ASP A 67 10.19 12.69 -4.92
CA ASP A 67 10.65 11.83 -3.81
C ASP A 67 9.50 11.08 -3.10
N MET A 68 8.41 10.81 -3.84
CA MET A 68 7.23 10.08 -3.37
C MET A 68 7.38 8.59 -3.70
N SER A 69 6.79 7.72 -2.87
CA SER A 69 6.85 6.27 -3.10
C SER A 69 5.73 5.81 -4.05
N SER A 70 6.07 4.93 -5.00
CA SER A 70 5.09 4.31 -5.90
C SER A 70 4.80 2.88 -5.47
N VAL A 71 3.68 2.70 -4.77
CA VAL A 71 3.16 1.38 -4.37
C VAL A 71 2.19 0.91 -5.45
N VAL A 72 2.27 -0.36 -5.84
CA VAL A 72 1.30 -0.98 -6.76
C VAL A 72 0.49 -2.02 -5.99
N ARG A 73 -0.84 -1.90 -6.01
CA ARG A 73 -1.72 -3.01 -5.64
C ARG A 73 -1.80 -3.99 -6.80
N VAL A 74 -1.31 -5.21 -6.60
CA VAL A 74 -1.46 -6.29 -7.60
C VAL A 74 -2.84 -6.95 -7.44
N HIS A 75 -3.41 -7.53 -8.50
CA HIS A 75 -4.77 -8.08 -8.44
C HIS A 75 -4.91 -9.45 -7.76
N ARG A 76 -3.82 -10.05 -7.28
CA ARG A 76 -3.79 -11.29 -6.49
C ARG A 76 -2.39 -11.58 -5.96
N ASN A 77 -2.30 -12.46 -4.96
CA ASN A 77 -1.02 -12.99 -4.45
C ASN A 77 -0.35 -13.95 -5.45
N ASP A 78 0.30 -13.38 -6.47
CA ASP A 78 1.03 -14.11 -7.51
C ASP A 78 2.45 -13.52 -7.66
N PRO A 79 3.52 -14.32 -7.44
CA PRO A 79 4.90 -13.87 -7.54
C PRO A 79 5.27 -13.20 -8.87
N ALA A 80 4.62 -13.62 -9.98
CA ALA A 80 4.86 -13.04 -11.29
C ALA A 80 4.34 -11.59 -11.37
N LEU A 81 3.21 -11.31 -10.72
CA LEU A 81 2.65 -9.96 -10.66
C LEU A 81 3.51 -9.03 -9.79
N VAL A 82 3.96 -9.52 -8.63
CA VAL A 82 4.88 -8.80 -7.75
C VAL A 82 6.18 -8.46 -8.48
N THR A 83 6.80 -9.46 -9.14
CA THR A 83 8.02 -9.26 -9.93
C THR A 83 7.80 -8.22 -11.02
N ARG A 84 6.69 -8.34 -11.78
CA ARG A 84 6.40 -7.43 -12.90
C ARG A 84 6.14 -6.00 -12.43
N ALA A 85 5.38 -5.79 -11.35
CA ALA A 85 5.13 -4.46 -10.80
C ALA A 85 6.43 -3.76 -10.38
N LEU A 86 7.31 -4.48 -9.67
CA LEU A 86 8.60 -3.97 -9.25
C LEU A 86 9.57 -3.74 -10.44
N ASP A 87 9.52 -4.56 -11.49
CA ASP A 87 10.33 -4.36 -12.70
C ASP A 87 9.87 -3.18 -13.56
N ARG A 88 8.56 -2.88 -13.55
CA ARG A 88 8.02 -1.63 -14.13
C ARG A 88 8.44 -0.40 -13.34
N GLY A 89 8.98 -0.57 -12.15
CA GLY A 89 9.59 0.48 -11.36
C GLY A 89 8.79 0.85 -10.12
N ALA A 90 7.80 0.08 -9.67
CA ALA A 90 7.28 0.27 -8.32
C ALA A 90 8.42 0.12 -7.28
N ASN A 91 8.42 0.92 -6.21
CA ASN A 91 9.29 0.68 -5.04
C ASN A 91 8.51 0.15 -3.83
N GLY A 92 7.21 -0.03 -3.95
CA GLY A 92 6.42 -0.81 -3.02
C GLY A 92 5.37 -1.67 -3.71
N ILE A 93 4.90 -2.69 -3.01
CA ILE A 93 3.79 -3.54 -3.44
C ILE A 93 2.77 -3.66 -2.31
N MET A 94 1.51 -3.79 -2.71
CA MET A 94 0.39 -4.09 -1.84
C MET A 94 -0.32 -5.31 -2.41
N VAL A 95 -0.50 -6.36 -1.61
CA VAL A 95 -1.08 -7.63 -2.06
C VAL A 95 -2.41 -7.88 -1.37
N PRO A 96 -3.51 -8.05 -2.12
CA PRO A 96 -4.83 -8.27 -1.57
C PRO A 96 -5.05 -9.70 -1.10
N HIS A 97 -6.11 -9.91 -0.31
CA HIS A 97 -6.64 -11.22 0.09
C HIS A 97 -5.62 -12.18 0.72
N VAL A 98 -4.72 -11.66 1.58
CA VAL A 98 -3.75 -12.50 2.31
C VAL A 98 -4.40 -13.05 3.57
N ASN A 99 -4.61 -14.36 3.60
CA ASN A 99 -5.43 -15.06 4.59
C ASN A 99 -4.63 -15.98 5.53
N THR A 100 -3.38 -16.29 5.19
CA THR A 100 -2.51 -17.19 5.95
C THR A 100 -1.08 -16.65 6.08
N ARG A 101 -0.34 -17.20 7.04
CA ARG A 101 1.08 -16.86 7.23
C ARG A 101 1.89 -17.27 6.00
N GLU A 102 1.60 -18.43 5.42
CA GLU A 102 2.29 -18.96 4.25
C GLU A 102 2.10 -18.06 3.03
N GLU A 103 0.91 -17.50 2.85
CA GLU A 103 0.63 -16.51 1.82
C GLU A 103 1.39 -15.19 2.05
N ALA A 104 1.48 -14.71 3.30
CA ALA A 104 2.28 -13.54 3.64
C ALA A 104 3.78 -13.79 3.38
N GLU A 105 4.32 -14.94 3.77
CA GLU A 105 5.70 -15.33 3.48
C GLU A 105 5.97 -15.46 1.98
N LEU A 106 4.97 -15.89 1.19
CA LEU A 106 5.06 -15.90 -0.27
C LEU A 106 5.22 -14.48 -0.83
N VAL A 107 4.44 -13.51 -0.33
CA VAL A 107 4.56 -12.10 -0.70
C VAL A 107 5.96 -11.55 -0.38
N ALA A 108 6.43 -11.80 0.84
CA ALA A 108 7.75 -11.37 1.29
C ALA A 108 8.86 -11.92 0.37
N ARG A 109 8.89 -13.23 0.14
CA ARG A 109 9.90 -13.87 -0.72
C ARG A 109 9.82 -13.38 -2.17
N SER A 110 8.61 -13.16 -2.70
CA SER A 110 8.42 -12.68 -4.08
C SER A 110 8.88 -11.24 -4.29
N SER A 111 9.00 -10.47 -3.21
CA SER A 111 9.41 -9.06 -3.23
C SER A 111 10.93 -8.87 -3.14
N LYS A 112 11.69 -9.92 -2.80
CA LYS A 112 13.13 -9.86 -2.56
C LYS A 112 13.89 -10.78 -3.52
N TYR A 113 15.07 -10.36 -3.95
CA TYR A 113 16.03 -11.18 -4.69
C TYR A 113 16.71 -12.20 -3.77
N GLY A 114 17.27 -13.26 -4.36
CA GLY A 114 18.00 -14.28 -3.60
C GLY A 114 19.27 -13.74 -2.91
N PRO A 115 19.64 -14.25 -1.73
CA PRO A 115 19.04 -15.42 -1.05
C PRO A 115 17.81 -15.13 -0.19
N ASP A 116 17.46 -13.86 0.06
CA ASP A 116 16.36 -13.46 0.96
C ASP A 116 14.98 -13.77 0.39
N GLY A 117 14.89 -13.96 -0.93
CA GLY A 117 13.65 -14.27 -1.64
C GLY A 117 13.89 -14.97 -2.97
N ASN A 118 12.87 -14.93 -3.83
CA ASN A 118 12.84 -15.64 -5.12
C ASN A 118 12.36 -14.76 -6.29
N ARG A 119 12.44 -13.43 -6.14
CA ARG A 119 12.15 -12.48 -7.24
C ARG A 119 13.05 -12.74 -8.45
N GLY A 120 12.47 -12.74 -9.64
CA GLY A 120 13.21 -12.90 -10.90
C GLY A 120 14.24 -11.79 -11.14
N ALA A 121 15.51 -12.16 -11.38
CA ALA A 121 16.65 -11.25 -11.44
C ALA A 121 16.78 -10.48 -12.78
N PHE A 122 15.90 -9.51 -13.01
CA PHE A 122 16.02 -8.55 -14.13
C PHE A 122 16.36 -7.13 -13.66
N GLY A 123 15.65 -6.62 -12.65
CA GLY A 123 15.91 -5.33 -12.02
C GLY A 123 15.08 -4.17 -12.60
N GLY A 124 14.72 -4.26 -13.88
CA GLY A 124 13.78 -3.35 -14.51
C GLY A 124 14.23 -1.89 -14.54
N ARG A 125 13.26 -0.97 -14.54
CA ARG A 125 13.51 0.48 -14.70
C ARG A 125 14.50 1.02 -13.65
N ARG A 126 14.32 0.65 -12.38
CA ARG A 126 15.09 1.22 -11.26
C ARG A 126 16.52 0.68 -11.16
N ALA A 127 16.87 -0.39 -11.88
CA ALA A 127 18.22 -0.94 -11.89
C ALA A 127 19.18 -0.20 -12.83
N LEU A 128 18.66 0.60 -13.77
CA LEU A 128 19.45 1.24 -14.82
C LEU A 128 20.51 2.19 -14.24
N GLY A 129 21.78 1.84 -14.43
CA GLY A 129 22.92 2.65 -13.99
C GLY A 129 23.22 2.60 -12.49
N ILE A 130 22.59 1.67 -11.76
CA ILE A 130 22.73 1.52 -10.30
C ILE A 130 23.65 0.34 -9.95
N SER A 131 24.70 0.59 -9.17
CA SER A 131 25.52 -0.46 -8.56
C SER A 131 24.81 -1.14 -7.40
N ASP A 132 25.05 -2.44 -7.23
CA ASP A 132 24.50 -3.29 -6.16
C ASP A 132 22.97 -3.21 -6.03
N TYR A 133 22.28 -3.04 -7.17
CA TYR A 133 20.85 -2.81 -7.21
C TYR A 133 20.06 -3.87 -6.44
N HIS A 134 20.37 -5.17 -6.61
CA HIS A 134 19.63 -6.25 -5.97
C HIS A 134 19.63 -6.15 -4.44
N ARG A 135 20.80 -5.88 -3.84
CA ARG A 135 20.94 -5.68 -2.39
C ARG A 135 20.14 -4.46 -1.94
N LYS A 136 20.34 -3.32 -2.62
CA LYS A 136 19.63 -2.06 -2.28
C LYS A 136 18.12 -2.22 -2.43
N ALA A 137 17.64 -2.91 -3.46
CA ALA A 137 16.22 -3.22 -3.64
C ALA A 137 15.68 -4.09 -2.51
N ASN A 138 16.40 -5.14 -2.09
CA ASN A 138 15.99 -5.96 -0.94
C ASN A 138 15.81 -5.11 0.33
N GLU A 139 16.71 -4.15 0.58
CA GLU A 139 16.66 -3.27 1.75
C GLU A 139 15.53 -2.24 1.68
N ASN A 140 15.10 -1.84 0.49
CA ASN A 140 14.28 -0.63 0.30
C ASN A 140 12.86 -0.87 -0.27
N THR A 141 12.53 -2.06 -0.76
CA THR A 141 11.16 -2.34 -1.22
C THR A 141 10.18 -2.37 -0.06
N LEU A 142 9.15 -1.53 -0.12
CA LEU A 142 8.01 -1.50 0.82
C LEU A 142 7.04 -2.66 0.51
N VAL A 143 6.81 -3.52 1.48
CA VAL A 143 5.96 -4.72 1.33
C VAL A 143 4.72 -4.62 2.22
N THR A 144 3.56 -4.45 1.60
CA THR A 144 2.27 -4.35 2.29
C THR A 144 1.38 -5.53 1.92
N ILE A 145 0.68 -6.10 2.91
CA ILE A 145 -0.39 -7.09 2.67
C ILE A 145 -1.72 -6.55 3.19
N LEU A 146 -2.79 -6.85 2.47
CA LEU A 146 -4.14 -6.53 2.91
C LEU A 146 -4.75 -7.74 3.64
N LEU A 147 -5.26 -7.46 4.84
CA LEU A 147 -6.02 -8.35 5.69
C LEU A 147 -7.48 -7.89 5.62
N GLU A 148 -8.18 -8.38 4.61
CA GLU A 148 -9.48 -7.85 4.18
C GLU A 148 -10.54 -8.93 4.00
N ASP A 149 -10.26 -10.12 4.52
CA ASP A 149 -11.20 -11.22 4.60
C ASP A 149 -11.36 -11.63 6.07
N ILE A 150 -12.54 -12.09 6.47
CA ILE A 150 -12.80 -12.59 7.82
C ILE A 150 -11.88 -13.76 8.20
N ILE A 151 -11.39 -14.51 7.22
CA ILE A 151 -10.40 -15.58 7.43
C ILE A 151 -9.06 -14.97 7.89
N ALA A 152 -8.59 -13.89 7.26
CA ALA A 152 -7.39 -13.18 7.67
C ALA A 152 -7.50 -12.67 9.12
N ILE A 153 -8.66 -12.12 9.53
CA ILE A 153 -8.89 -11.68 10.91
C ILE A 153 -8.76 -12.85 11.90
N ARG A 154 -9.35 -14.00 11.58
CA ARG A 154 -9.28 -15.22 12.41
C ARG A 154 -7.87 -15.78 12.53
N ASN A 155 -7.06 -15.62 11.48
CA ASN A 155 -5.68 -16.13 11.41
C ASN A 155 -4.63 -15.11 11.82
N MET A 156 -5.03 -13.89 12.21
CA MET A 156 -4.13 -12.75 12.29
C MET A 156 -2.92 -12.98 13.21
N LYS A 157 -3.12 -13.68 14.33
CA LYS A 157 -2.04 -14.03 15.28
C LYS A 157 -0.91 -14.86 14.64
N GLU A 158 -1.21 -15.66 13.62
CA GLU A 158 -0.18 -16.38 12.86
C GLU A 158 0.37 -15.54 11.71
N ILE A 159 -0.48 -14.77 11.02
CA ILE A 159 -0.07 -13.92 9.89
C ILE A 159 0.97 -12.89 10.32
N VAL A 160 0.79 -12.22 11.46
CA VAL A 160 1.73 -11.18 11.95
C VAL A 160 3.13 -11.71 12.30
N LYS A 161 3.29 -13.03 12.36
CA LYS A 161 4.60 -13.68 12.55
C LYS A 161 5.38 -13.83 11.24
N ALA A 162 4.78 -13.55 10.08
CA ALA A 162 5.48 -13.57 8.80
C ALA A 162 6.55 -12.46 8.76
N ASP A 163 7.77 -12.84 8.40
CA ASP A 163 8.88 -11.89 8.23
C ASP A 163 8.92 -11.32 6.81
N GLY A 164 9.55 -10.15 6.67
CA GLY A 164 9.67 -9.46 5.38
C GLY A 164 8.41 -8.71 4.93
N ILE A 165 7.41 -8.59 5.80
CA ILE A 165 6.25 -7.72 5.64
C ILE A 165 6.50 -6.43 6.43
N ASP A 166 6.33 -5.30 5.77
CA ASP A 166 6.53 -3.97 6.36
C ASP A 166 5.24 -3.41 6.94
N VAL A 167 4.10 -3.66 6.29
CA VAL A 167 2.78 -3.17 6.72
C VAL A 167 1.76 -4.30 6.64
N PHE A 168 1.06 -4.52 7.76
CA PHE A 168 -0.14 -5.33 7.83
C PHE A 168 -1.34 -4.38 7.80
N TYR A 169 -2.06 -4.37 6.69
CA TYR A 169 -3.08 -3.36 6.42
C TYR A 169 -4.47 -3.98 6.51
N VAL A 170 -5.32 -3.51 7.43
CA VAL A 170 -6.71 -3.97 7.55
C VAL A 170 -7.60 -3.10 6.66
N ALA A 171 -8.17 -3.66 5.60
CA ALA A 171 -9.02 -2.93 4.67
C ALA A 171 -10.52 -3.22 4.94
N PRO A 172 -11.33 -2.20 5.27
CA PRO A 172 -12.70 -2.41 5.74
C PRO A 172 -13.69 -2.81 4.64
N GLY A 173 -13.43 -2.45 3.37
CA GLY A 173 -14.35 -2.67 2.25
C GLY A 173 -14.64 -4.15 1.99
N ASP A 174 -13.61 -4.90 1.60
CA ASP A 174 -13.73 -6.34 1.36
C ASP A 174 -13.98 -7.11 2.67
N LEU A 175 -13.51 -6.59 3.81
CA LEU A 175 -13.79 -7.22 5.11
C LEU A 175 -15.30 -7.22 5.38
N ALA A 176 -15.97 -6.09 5.17
CA ALA A 176 -17.42 -6.00 5.30
C ALA A 176 -18.13 -7.02 4.39
N GLN A 177 -17.71 -7.14 3.13
CA GLN A 177 -18.25 -8.14 2.20
C GLN A 177 -18.02 -9.58 2.69
N SER A 178 -16.82 -9.91 3.14
CA SER A 178 -16.48 -11.26 3.64
C SER A 178 -17.26 -11.65 4.91
N MET A 179 -17.73 -10.66 5.66
CA MET A 179 -18.55 -10.81 6.87
C MET A 179 -20.06 -10.84 6.56
N GLY A 180 -20.46 -10.64 5.30
CA GLY A 180 -21.87 -10.59 4.89
C GLY A 180 -22.52 -9.20 4.97
N HIS A 181 -21.72 -8.16 5.20
CA HIS A 181 -22.13 -6.75 5.33
C HIS A 181 -21.71 -5.92 4.10
N THR A 182 -21.89 -6.46 2.90
CA THR A 182 -21.44 -5.83 1.65
C THR A 182 -21.93 -4.38 1.52
N GLY A 183 -20.99 -3.44 1.38
CA GLY A 183 -21.28 -2.00 1.24
C GLY A 183 -21.54 -1.26 2.54
N ASP A 184 -21.57 -1.96 3.69
CA ASP A 184 -21.77 -1.37 5.02
C ASP A 184 -20.52 -1.49 5.89
N ILE A 185 -19.50 -0.68 5.56
CA ILE A 185 -18.26 -0.61 6.34
C ILE A 185 -18.45 -0.02 7.74
N ALA A 186 -19.58 0.65 7.99
CA ALA A 186 -19.93 1.25 9.27
C ALA A 186 -20.67 0.28 10.19
N HIS A 187 -20.94 -0.95 9.73
CA HIS A 187 -21.60 -1.96 10.54
C HIS A 187 -20.79 -2.24 11.83
N PRO A 188 -21.41 -2.28 13.02
CA PRO A 188 -20.67 -2.42 14.29
C PRO A 188 -19.74 -3.63 14.35
N GLU A 189 -20.13 -4.76 13.76
CA GLU A 189 -19.28 -5.95 13.70
C GLU A 189 -18.04 -5.74 12.82
N VAL A 190 -18.17 -5.00 11.72
CA VAL A 190 -17.05 -4.69 10.81
C VAL A 190 -16.08 -3.75 11.51
N LEU A 191 -16.60 -2.69 12.15
CA LEU A 191 -15.78 -1.78 12.95
C LEU A 191 -15.02 -2.53 14.05
N GLN A 192 -15.69 -3.42 14.78
CA GLN A 192 -15.04 -4.23 15.81
C GLN A 192 -13.95 -5.14 15.21
N ALA A 193 -14.21 -5.78 14.07
CA ALA A 193 -13.21 -6.63 13.40
C ALA A 193 -11.99 -5.83 12.93
N VAL A 194 -12.19 -4.59 12.47
CA VAL A 194 -11.09 -3.67 12.12
C VAL A 194 -10.27 -3.34 13.37
N GLU A 195 -10.93 -2.91 14.45
CA GLU A 195 -10.27 -2.54 15.71
C GLU A 195 -9.50 -3.72 16.32
N ASP A 196 -10.12 -4.91 16.37
CA ASP A 196 -9.48 -6.13 16.87
C ASP A 196 -8.25 -6.50 16.03
N GLY A 197 -8.37 -6.38 14.69
CA GLY A 197 -7.27 -6.66 13.78
C GLY A 197 -6.10 -5.70 13.98
N LEU A 198 -6.37 -4.39 14.02
CA LEU A 198 -5.36 -3.38 14.28
C LEU A 198 -4.69 -3.60 15.65
N GLY A 199 -5.47 -3.92 16.68
CA GLY A 199 -4.96 -4.26 18.01
C GLY A 199 -3.97 -5.42 17.97
N VAL A 200 -4.31 -6.54 17.32
CA VAL A 200 -3.40 -7.70 17.19
C VAL A 200 -2.10 -7.34 16.47
N ILE A 201 -2.17 -6.53 15.40
CA ILE A 201 -0.97 -6.08 14.68
C ILE A 201 -0.07 -5.25 15.59
N MET A 202 -0.63 -4.24 16.27
CA MET A 202 0.13 -3.33 17.12
C MET A 202 0.70 -4.03 18.36
N ASP A 203 -0.07 -4.91 19.01
CA ASP A 203 0.38 -5.72 20.15
C ASP A 203 1.53 -6.66 19.79
N SER A 204 1.64 -7.05 18.52
CA SER A 204 2.75 -7.86 18.00
C SER A 204 4.00 -7.02 17.62
N GLY A 205 3.95 -5.70 17.79
CA GLY A 205 5.03 -4.78 17.43
C GLY A 205 5.19 -4.56 15.92
N ARG A 206 4.20 -4.97 15.12
CA ARG A 206 4.19 -4.78 13.66
C ARG A 206 3.51 -3.46 13.28
N VAL A 207 3.76 -2.97 12.08
CA VAL A 207 3.14 -1.73 11.56
C VAL A 207 1.71 -2.04 11.12
N ALA A 208 0.74 -1.39 11.76
CA ALA A 208 -0.65 -1.41 11.36
C ALA A 208 -0.94 -0.33 10.31
N GLY A 209 -1.76 -0.68 9.32
CA GLY A 209 -2.34 0.25 8.37
C GLY A 209 -3.84 0.04 8.19
N THR A 210 -4.56 1.10 7.82
CA THR A 210 -5.98 1.03 7.47
C THR A 210 -6.41 2.24 6.63
N LEU A 211 -7.62 2.19 6.11
CA LEU A 211 -8.24 3.30 5.39
C LEU A 211 -8.82 4.29 6.41
N VAL A 212 -8.49 5.56 6.25
CA VAL A 212 -9.00 6.66 7.07
C VAL A 212 -9.61 7.75 6.21
N ASN A 213 -10.24 8.72 6.86
CA ASN A 213 -10.70 9.98 6.27
C ASN A 213 -10.36 11.13 7.22
N ASP A 214 -10.72 12.36 6.84
CA ASP A 214 -10.41 13.57 7.61
C ASP A 214 -10.94 13.52 9.05
N ASP A 215 -12.04 12.80 9.29
CA ASP A 215 -12.65 12.69 10.62
C ASP A 215 -12.01 11.60 11.50
N THR A 216 -11.36 10.60 10.90
CA THR A 216 -10.88 9.40 11.63
C THR A 216 -9.35 9.30 11.71
N VAL A 217 -8.62 10.08 10.89
CA VAL A 217 -7.15 9.97 10.80
C VAL A 217 -6.44 10.24 12.13
N GLU A 218 -6.85 11.26 12.89
CA GLU A 218 -6.23 11.60 14.17
C GLU A 218 -6.42 10.48 15.20
N ASP A 219 -7.63 9.91 15.28
CA ASP A 219 -7.97 8.83 16.20
C ASP A 219 -7.17 7.55 15.90
N TYR A 220 -7.07 7.16 14.62
CA TYR A 220 -6.29 5.97 14.26
C TYR A 220 -4.78 6.16 14.50
N ILE A 221 -4.24 7.35 14.22
CA ILE A 221 -2.84 7.65 14.54
C ILE A 221 -2.61 7.61 16.06
N ALA A 222 -3.52 8.18 16.85
CA ALA A 222 -3.43 8.16 18.31
C ALA A 222 -3.47 6.73 18.89
N LYS A 223 -4.17 5.80 18.22
CA LYS A 223 -4.19 4.37 18.56
C LYS A 223 -2.89 3.65 18.20
N GLY A 224 -2.05 4.21 17.33
CA GLY A 224 -0.78 3.63 16.89
C GLY A 224 -0.75 3.13 15.45
N VAL A 225 -1.78 3.40 14.64
CA VAL A 225 -1.74 3.15 13.20
C VAL A 225 -0.70 4.07 12.55
N ARG A 226 0.19 3.50 11.74
CA ARG A 226 1.30 4.24 11.12
C ARG A 226 1.28 4.24 9.60
N CYS A 227 0.45 3.43 8.95
CA CYS A 227 0.23 3.49 7.51
C CYS A 227 -1.23 3.86 7.22
N VAL A 228 -1.50 5.14 6.99
CA VAL A 228 -2.86 5.63 6.76
C VAL A 228 -3.13 5.75 5.26
N GLY A 229 -4.07 4.94 4.75
CA GLY A 229 -4.54 5.03 3.37
C GLY A 229 -5.77 5.93 3.29
N LEU A 230 -5.95 6.60 2.16
CA LEU A 230 -7.07 7.53 1.97
C LEU A 230 -7.53 7.56 0.51
N ALA A 231 -8.85 7.73 0.30
CA ALA A 231 -9.40 8.02 -1.02
C ALA A 231 -9.40 9.53 -1.24
N TRP A 232 -8.96 9.98 -2.41
CA TRP A 232 -8.86 11.42 -2.71
C TRP A 232 -10.08 11.99 -3.45
N GLN A 233 -10.92 11.11 -4.03
CA GLN A 233 -12.13 11.49 -4.74
C GLN A 233 -13.13 12.26 -3.85
N PRO A 234 -13.31 11.95 -2.55
CA PRO A 234 -14.15 12.75 -1.66
C PRO A 234 -13.73 14.21 -1.56
N TRP A 235 -12.42 14.52 -1.54
CA TRP A 235 -11.93 15.90 -1.53
C TRP A 235 -12.28 16.64 -2.82
N LEU A 236 -12.10 15.98 -3.98
CA LEU A 236 -12.48 16.53 -5.28
C LEU A 236 -14.00 16.77 -5.34
N ASN A 237 -14.80 15.80 -4.92
CA ASN A 237 -16.26 15.90 -4.92
C ASN A 237 -16.73 17.05 -4.04
N ALA A 238 -16.22 17.16 -2.81
CA ALA A 238 -16.58 18.25 -1.91
C ALA A 238 -16.25 19.62 -2.50
N GLY A 239 -15.03 19.79 -3.04
CA GLY A 239 -14.61 21.03 -3.68
C GLY A 239 -15.44 21.38 -4.92
N ALA A 240 -15.68 20.40 -5.79
CA ALA A 240 -16.46 20.57 -7.01
C ALA A 240 -17.92 20.92 -6.71
N THR A 241 -18.57 20.19 -5.80
CA THR A 241 -19.95 20.45 -5.39
C THR A 241 -20.07 21.84 -4.75
N ALA A 242 -19.12 22.24 -3.90
CA ALA A 242 -19.13 23.57 -3.29
C ALA A 242 -18.98 24.68 -4.34
N PHE A 243 -18.17 24.48 -5.38
CA PHE A 243 -18.05 25.43 -6.50
C PHE A 243 -19.32 25.50 -7.34
N LEU A 244 -19.87 24.35 -7.75
CA LEU A 244 -21.08 24.27 -8.56
C LEU A 244 -22.28 24.88 -7.86
N GLY A 245 -22.42 24.68 -6.54
CA GLY A 245 -23.46 25.32 -5.74
C GLY A 245 -23.43 26.85 -5.81
N LYS A 246 -22.24 27.46 -5.93
CA LYS A 246 -22.10 28.92 -6.12
C LYS A 246 -22.50 29.39 -7.52
N MET A 247 -22.53 28.51 -8.51
CA MET A 247 -23.00 28.83 -9.87
C MET A 247 -24.53 28.72 -10.02
N GLY A 248 -25.26 28.35 -8.96
CA GLY A 248 -26.72 28.29 -8.95
C GLY A 248 -27.27 26.96 -9.45
N GLY A 249 -26.80 25.85 -8.85
CA GLY A 249 -27.33 24.50 -9.09
C GLY A 249 -28.84 24.38 -8.92
#